data_AF-A0A7S8FIG8-F1
#
_entry.id   AF-A0A7S8FIG8-F1
#
_cell.length_a   1.000
_cell.length_b   1.000
_cell.length_c   1.000
_cell.angle_alpha   90.00
_cell.angle_beta   90.00
_cell.angle_gamma   90.00
#
_symmetry.space_group_name_H-M   'P 1'
#
loop_
_entity.id
_entity.type
_entity.pdbx_description
1 polymer ?
#
loop_
_entity_poly.entity_id
_entity_poly.type
_entity_poly.pdbx_seq_one_letter_code
_entity_poly.pdbx_strand_id
1 'polypeptide(L)'
;MQLLLIYWTVISLCSMVVFIGQPYLLGLVLLMTSMFVCMIIGVNVSTFLALLLFMSYVGGLMVLFIYVLSVFPNEMYNFEVMGFMIVSVALMMSFLCFSMFPVKSQFLSVGSKKGLFHYMSFVGYWDVFVFMALFLLFIMMCVSYLVMKKRMPLRVNN
;
A
#
# COMPACT_ATOMS: atom_id res chain seq x y z
N MET A 1 8.62 -8.28 -18.54
CA MET A 1 7.15 -8.44 -18.58
C MET A 1 6.55 -8.60 -17.18
N GLN A 2 6.97 -9.56 -16.37
CA GLN A 2 6.40 -9.76 -15.02
C GLN A 2 6.63 -8.55 -14.08
N LEU A 3 7.83 -7.97 -14.03
CA LEU A 3 8.09 -6.74 -13.25
C LEU A 3 7.25 -5.55 -13.71
N LEU A 4 7.01 -5.41 -15.01
CA LEU A 4 6.15 -4.35 -15.54
C LEU A 4 4.70 -4.52 -15.10
N LEU A 5 4.17 -5.76 -15.13
CA LEU A 5 2.84 -6.07 -14.60
C LEU A 5 2.75 -5.75 -13.10
N ILE A 6 3.79 -6.04 -12.32
CA ILE A 6 3.86 -5.70 -10.89
C ILE A 6 3.78 -4.19 -10.68
N TYR A 7 4.53 -3.40 -11.44
CA TYR A 7 4.46 -1.96 -11.31
C TYR A 7 3.08 -1.41 -11.69
N TRP A 8 2.47 -1.97 -12.74
CA TRP A 8 1.10 -1.62 -13.13
C TRP A 8 0.06 -1.93 -12.04
N THR A 9 0.14 -3.09 -11.40
CA THR A 9 -0.80 -3.42 -10.31
C THR A 9 -0.64 -2.47 -9.13
N VAL A 10 0.59 -2.12 -8.75
CA VAL A 10 0.78 -1.18 -7.63
C VAL A 10 0.34 0.24 -7.97
N ILE A 11 0.61 0.73 -9.18
CA ILE A 11 0.12 2.04 -9.62
C ILE A 11 -1.41 2.08 -9.60
N SER A 12 -2.07 1.02 -10.06
CA SER A 12 -3.53 0.93 -10.02
C SER A 12 -4.08 0.99 -8.59
N LEU A 13 -3.43 0.30 -7.65
CA LEU A 13 -3.81 0.32 -6.23
C LEU A 13 -3.59 1.70 -5.60
N CYS A 14 -2.47 2.36 -5.90
CA CYS A 14 -2.20 3.73 -5.43
C CYS A 14 -3.22 4.75 -5.94
N SER A 15 -3.67 4.62 -7.19
CA SER A 15 -4.67 5.53 -7.75
C SER A 15 -6.01 5.50 -7.00
N MET A 16 -6.35 4.39 -6.32
CA MET A 16 -7.57 4.28 -5.49
C MET A 16 -7.56 5.21 -4.28
N VAL A 17 -6.37 5.47 -3.73
CA VAL A 17 -6.21 6.30 -2.54
C VAL A 17 -6.66 7.74 -2.83
N VAL A 18 -6.51 8.22 -4.06
CA VAL A 18 -6.83 9.60 -4.44
C VAL A 18 -8.34 9.87 -4.46
N PHE A 19 -9.15 8.86 -4.77
CA PHE A 19 -10.61 9.01 -4.88
C PHE A 19 -11.34 8.98 -3.54
N ILE A 20 -10.63 8.75 -2.43
CA ILE A 20 -11.25 8.61 -1.11
C ILE A 20 -11.17 9.93 -0.37
N GLY A 21 -12.32 10.60 -0.26
CA GLY A 21 -12.42 11.86 0.48
C GLY A 21 -12.34 11.69 2.01
N GLN A 22 -12.59 10.49 2.51
CA GLN A 22 -12.93 10.23 3.91
C GLN A 22 -11.72 9.67 4.66
N PRO A 23 -11.27 10.32 5.75
CA PRO A 23 -9.97 10.07 6.34
C PRO A 23 -9.80 8.65 6.93
N TYR A 24 -10.85 8.10 7.55
CA TYR A 24 -10.87 6.72 8.04
C TYR A 24 -10.72 5.70 6.90
N LEU A 25 -11.51 5.90 5.84
CA LEU A 25 -11.57 5.00 4.69
C LEU A 25 -10.26 5.06 3.89
N LEU A 26 -9.63 6.25 3.85
CA LEU A 26 -8.30 6.46 3.29
C LEU A 26 -7.24 5.65 4.06
N GLY A 27 -7.27 5.67 5.39
CA GLY A 27 -6.36 4.88 6.23
C GLY A 27 -6.52 3.38 6.01
N LEU A 28 -7.76 2.88 5.91
CA LEU A 28 -8.05 1.47 5.64
C LEU A 28 -7.51 1.05 4.26
N VAL A 29 -7.74 1.87 3.23
CA VAL A 29 -7.23 1.56 1.87
C VAL A 29 -5.70 1.63 1.80
N LEU A 30 -5.05 2.56 2.52
CA LEU A 30 -3.59 2.58 2.65
C LEU A 30 -3.04 1.31 3.31
N LEU A 31 -3.70 0.79 4.36
CA LEU A 31 -3.31 -0.48 4.97
C LEU A 31 -3.44 -1.65 3.99
N MET A 32 -4.58 -1.76 3.29
CA MET A 32 -4.80 -2.84 2.32
C MET A 32 -3.80 -2.77 1.16
N THR A 33 -3.53 -1.59 0.61
CA THR A 33 -2.56 -1.43 -0.48
C THR A 33 -1.14 -1.77 -0.02
N SER A 34 -0.73 -1.35 1.18
CA SER A 34 0.60 -1.71 1.74
C SER A 34 0.76 -3.23 1.95
N MET A 35 -0.30 -3.92 2.40
CA MET A 35 -0.35 -5.38 2.49
C MET A 35 -0.13 -6.05 1.14
N PHE A 36 -0.84 -5.62 0.10
CA PHE A 36 -0.69 -6.16 -1.25
C PHE A 36 0.72 -5.96 -1.80
N VAL A 37 1.30 -4.77 -1.62
CA VAL A 37 2.67 -4.47 -2.07
C VAL A 37 3.69 -5.36 -1.37
N CYS A 38 3.56 -5.57 -0.05
CA CYS A 38 4.44 -6.48 0.70
C CYS A 38 4.33 -7.93 0.22
N MET A 39 3.13 -8.42 -0.08
CA MET A 39 2.96 -9.77 -0.64
C MET A 39 3.64 -9.92 -2.00
N ILE A 40 3.50 -8.93 -2.88
CA ILE A 40 4.15 -8.93 -4.20
C ILE A 40 5.67 -8.96 -4.04
N ILE A 41 6.25 -8.17 -3.13
CA ILE A 41 7.70 -8.16 -2.87
C ILE A 41 8.15 -9.51 -2.28
N GLY A 42 7.36 -10.10 -1.39
CA GLY A 42 7.68 -11.35 -0.71
C GLY A 42 7.80 -12.52 -1.66
N VAL A 43 6.94 -12.57 -2.68
CA VAL A 43 6.96 -13.61 -3.72
C VAL A 43 8.10 -13.41 -4.71
N ASN A 44 8.45 -12.15 -5.04
CA ASN A 44 9.40 -11.86 -6.12
C ASN A 44 10.87 -11.72 -5.67
N VAL A 45 11.12 -11.23 -4.45
CA VAL A 45 12.46 -10.87 -3.99
C VAL A 45 12.87 -11.70 -2.78
N SER A 46 12.24 -11.47 -1.64
CA SER A 46 12.41 -12.31 -0.45
C SER A 46 11.30 -12.05 0.55
N THR A 47 10.88 -13.12 1.23
CA THR A 47 9.90 -13.05 2.30
C THR A 47 10.42 -12.24 3.49
N PHE A 48 11.72 -12.31 3.80
CA PHE A 48 12.32 -11.56 4.91
C PHE A 48 12.27 -10.04 4.70
N LEU A 49 12.64 -9.57 3.49
CA LEU A 49 12.54 -8.15 3.15
C LEU A 49 11.08 -7.66 3.22
N ALA A 50 10.15 -8.45 2.68
CA ALA A 50 8.72 -8.12 2.74
C ALA A 50 8.18 -8.01 4.18
N LEU A 51 8.64 -8.87 5.09
CA LEU A 51 8.27 -8.80 6.51
C LEU A 51 8.82 -7.55 7.20
N LEU A 52 10.06 -7.15 6.92
CA LEU A 52 10.63 -5.90 7.45
C LEU A 52 9.86 -4.67 6.97
N LEU A 53 9.52 -4.63 5.68
CA LEU A 53 8.73 -3.55 5.10
C LEU A 53 7.34 -3.51 5.69
N PHE A 54 6.68 -4.67 5.81
CA PHE A 54 5.37 -4.79 6.42
C PHE A 54 5.33 -4.21 7.83
N MET A 55 6.30 -4.56 8.68
CA MET A 55 6.40 -4.03 10.04
C MET A 55 6.57 -2.51 10.05
N SER A 56 7.42 -1.96 9.16
CA SER A 56 7.62 -0.50 9.08
C SER A 56 6.39 0.25 8.56
N TYR A 57 5.68 -0.30 7.57
CA TYR A 57 4.53 0.33 6.94
C TYR A 57 3.30 0.30 7.85
N VAL A 58 2.95 -0.88 8.36
CA VAL A 58 1.78 -1.01 9.24
C VAL A 58 2.03 -0.31 10.56
N GLY A 59 3.24 -0.39 11.13
CA GLY A 59 3.59 0.33 12.35
C GLY A 59 3.37 1.84 12.22
N GLY A 60 3.89 2.44 11.14
CA GLY A 60 3.72 3.88 10.89
C GLY A 60 2.27 4.29 10.60
N LEU A 61 1.55 3.50 9.78
CA LEU A 61 0.17 3.79 9.43
C LEU A 61 -0.79 3.67 10.62
N MET A 62 -0.57 2.71 11.52
CA MET A 62 -1.45 2.49 12.69
C MET A 62 -1.39 3.65 13.69
N VAL A 63 -0.19 4.16 13.99
CA VAL A 63 -0.04 5.34 14.87
C VAL A 63 -0.78 6.54 14.27
N LEU A 64 -0.70 6.70 12.96
CA LEU A 64 -1.36 7.80 12.25
C LEU A 64 -2.88 7.64 12.17
N PHE A 65 -3.35 6.41 12.02
CA PHE A 65 -4.77 6.11 12.01
C PHE A 65 -5.44 6.49 13.33
N ILE A 66 -4.80 6.18 14.46
CA ILE A 66 -5.27 6.59 15.79
C ILE A 66 -5.25 8.12 15.92
N TYR A 67 -4.20 8.79 15.41
CA TYR A 67 -4.15 10.25 15.41
C TYR A 67 -5.36 10.86 14.69
N VAL A 68 -5.65 10.42 13.47
CA VAL A 68 -6.76 10.93 12.66
C VAL A 68 -8.12 10.64 13.31
N LEU A 69 -8.32 9.45 13.88
CA LEU A 69 -9.54 9.10 14.62
C LEU A 69 -9.78 10.00 15.82
N SER A 70 -8.72 10.42 16.52
CA SER A 70 -8.85 11.34 17.65
C SER A 70 -9.16 12.79 17.24
N VAL A 71 -8.72 13.22 16.05
CA VAL A 71 -8.95 14.58 15.53
C VAL A 71 -10.36 14.75 14.95
N PHE A 72 -10.96 13.69 14.38
CA PHE A 72 -12.32 13.72 13.82
C PHE A 72 -13.25 12.76 14.58
N PRO A 73 -13.73 13.13 15.78
CA PRO A 73 -14.72 12.31 16.47
C PRO A 73 -16.03 12.29 15.67
N ASN A 74 -16.23 11.20 14.93
CA ASN A 74 -17.53 10.74 14.43
C ASN A 74 -18.35 11.77 13.60
N GLU A 75 -17.76 12.32 12.53
CA GLU A 75 -18.52 13.04 11.50
C GLU A 75 -19.52 12.08 10.84
N MET A 76 -20.80 12.48 10.74
CA MET A 76 -21.84 11.63 10.14
C MET A 76 -21.54 11.40 8.66
N TYR A 77 -21.50 10.12 8.29
CA TYR A 77 -20.93 9.68 7.04
C TYR A 77 -21.97 9.64 5.91
N ASN A 78 -21.74 10.44 4.88
CA ASN A 78 -22.41 10.28 3.60
C ASN A 78 -21.61 9.28 2.76
N PHE A 79 -22.16 8.07 2.58
CA PHE A 79 -21.60 7.07 1.66
C PHE A 79 -21.62 7.63 0.24
N GLU A 80 -20.45 8.02 -0.27
CA GLU A 80 -20.28 8.32 -1.70
C GLU A 80 -20.24 7.01 -2.49
N VAL A 81 -21.41 6.57 -2.98
CA VAL A 81 -21.57 5.33 -3.76
C VAL A 81 -20.63 5.30 -4.97
N MET A 82 -20.40 6.44 -5.62
CA MET A 82 -19.52 6.54 -6.78
C MET A 82 -18.05 6.21 -6.45
N GLY A 83 -17.53 6.76 -5.35
CA GLY A 83 -16.16 6.46 -4.89
C GLY A 83 -16.00 4.99 -4.52
N PHE A 84 -17.00 4.41 -3.84
CA PHE A 84 -17.00 2.99 -3.49
C PHE A 84 -17.01 2.07 -4.72
N MET A 85 -17.80 2.41 -5.74
CA MET A 85 -17.85 1.65 -7.01
C MET A 85 -16.53 1.71 -7.78
N ILE A 86 -15.85 2.86 -7.79
CA ILE A 86 -14.53 2.98 -8.43
C ILE A 86 -13.50 2.09 -7.73
N VAL A 87 -13.48 2.13 -6.40
CA VAL A 87 -12.57 1.30 -5.59
C VAL A 87 -12.85 -0.18 -5.80
N SER A 88 -14.12 -0.61 -5.83
CA SER A 88 -14.47 -2.02 -5.99
C SER A 88 -14.08 -2.57 -7.37
N VAL A 89 -14.32 -1.81 -8.44
CA VAL A 89 -13.92 -2.21 -9.81
C VAL A 89 -12.40 -2.34 -9.91
N ALA A 90 -11.66 -1.40 -9.35
CA ALA A 90 -10.20 -1.46 -9.41
C ALA A 90 -9.61 -2.59 -8.58
N LEU A 91 -10.17 -2.88 -7.40
CA LEU A 91 -9.78 -4.04 -6.62
C LEU A 91 -10.00 -5.32 -7.45
N MET A 92 -11.15 -5.45 -8.11
CA MET A 92 -11.42 -6.59 -8.99
C MET A 92 -10.39 -6.72 -10.11
N MET A 93 -10.04 -5.61 -10.77
CA MET A 93 -9.00 -5.59 -11.81
C MET A 93 -7.62 -5.95 -11.28
N SER A 94 -7.28 -5.51 -10.07
CA SER A 94 -6.01 -5.84 -9.43
C SER A 94 -5.91 -7.34 -9.10
N PHE A 95 -7.01 -7.96 -8.64
CA PHE A 95 -7.09 -9.40 -8.40
C PHE A 95 -6.99 -10.21 -9.69
N LEU A 96 -7.66 -9.78 -10.76
CA LEU A 96 -7.56 -10.41 -12.08
C LEU A 96 -6.14 -10.32 -12.65
N CYS A 97 -5.44 -9.20 -12.42
CA CYS A 97 -4.04 -9.10 -12.81
C CYS A 97 -3.14 -9.99 -11.94
N PHE A 98 -3.46 -10.14 -10.65
CA PHE A 98 -2.71 -11.00 -9.74
C PHE A 98 -2.80 -12.48 -10.14
N SER A 99 -3.97 -12.96 -10.58
CA SER A 99 -4.14 -14.36 -11.00
C SER A 99 -3.34 -14.73 -12.24
N MET A 100 -2.96 -13.76 -13.06
CA MET A 100 -2.14 -13.96 -14.26
C MET A 100 -0.64 -14.13 -13.94
N PHE A 101 -0.22 -13.91 -12.69
CA PHE A 101 1.17 -14.18 -12.31
C PHE A 101 1.40 -15.69 -12.19
N PRO A 102 2.33 -16.26 -12.98
CA PRO A 102 2.70 -17.64 -12.75
C PRO A 102 3.43 -17.70 -11.41
N VAL A 103 2.75 -18.27 -10.41
CA VAL A 103 3.38 -18.59 -9.12
C VAL A 103 4.47 -19.61 -9.43
N LYS A 104 5.73 -19.16 -9.51
CA LYS A 104 6.86 -20.07 -9.49
C LYS A 104 6.81 -20.77 -8.14
N SER A 105 6.39 -22.04 -8.14
CA SER A 105 6.37 -22.92 -6.98
C SER A 105 7.79 -23.32 -6.53
N GLN A 106 8.72 -22.37 -6.46
CA GLN A 106 10.04 -22.57 -5.87
C GLN A 106 10.01 -22.58 -4.34
N PHE A 107 8.84 -22.41 -3.72
CA PHE A 107 8.65 -22.50 -2.27
C PHE A 107 9.04 -23.88 -1.70
N LEU A 108 9.13 -24.91 -2.56
CA LEU A 108 9.51 -26.27 -2.18
C LEU A 108 10.71 -26.83 -2.97
N SER A 109 11.62 -25.99 -3.46
CA SER A 109 12.91 -26.45 -3.99
C SER A 109 14.06 -25.96 -3.10
N VAL A 110 14.13 -26.51 -1.89
CA VAL A 110 15.27 -26.39 -0.95
C VAL A 110 16.46 -27.15 -1.54
N GLY A 111 17.02 -26.64 -2.65
CA GLY A 111 17.97 -27.41 -3.45
C GLY A 111 19.06 -26.61 -4.14
N SER A 112 19.12 -25.28 -4.03
CA SER A 112 20.26 -24.52 -4.56
C SER A 112 20.89 -23.64 -3.49
N LYS A 113 22.11 -24.02 -3.10
CA LYS A 113 23.02 -23.29 -2.23
C LYS A 113 23.58 -22.04 -2.93
N LYS A 114 22.69 -21.13 -3.36
CA LYS A 114 23.06 -19.73 -3.61
C LYS A 114 22.43 -18.91 -2.50
N GLY A 115 23.30 -18.26 -1.75
CA GLY A 115 23.07 -17.84 -0.38
C GLY A 115 21.74 -17.13 -0.14
N LEU A 116 21.19 -17.43 1.03
CA LEU A 116 20.00 -16.85 1.65
C LEU A 116 20.02 -15.31 1.75
N PHE A 117 21.08 -14.61 1.30
CA PHE A 117 21.24 -13.15 1.32
C PHE A 117 21.50 -12.50 -0.05
N HIS A 118 21.28 -13.21 -1.16
CA HIS A 118 21.49 -12.67 -2.51
C HIS A 118 20.73 -11.36 -2.79
N TYR A 119 19.60 -11.14 -2.10
CA TYR A 119 18.78 -9.92 -2.16
C TYR A 119 19.41 -8.67 -1.50
N MET A 120 20.50 -8.81 -0.73
CA MET A 120 21.25 -7.66 -0.20
C MET A 120 22.26 -7.10 -1.21
N SER A 121 22.48 -7.76 -2.34
CA SER A 121 23.35 -7.24 -3.38
C SER A 121 22.65 -6.10 -4.12
N PHE A 122 23.20 -4.89 -3.98
CA PHE A 122 22.62 -3.70 -4.60
C PHE A 122 22.51 -3.89 -6.12
N VAL A 123 23.58 -4.38 -6.78
CA VAL A 123 23.72 -4.55 -8.24
C VAL A 123 22.56 -5.28 -8.93
N GLY A 124 21.94 -6.26 -8.28
CA GLY A 124 20.88 -7.07 -8.91
C GLY A 124 19.46 -6.54 -8.75
N TYR A 125 19.21 -5.64 -7.79
CA TYR A 125 17.85 -5.28 -7.35
C TYR A 125 17.64 -3.77 -7.17
N TRP A 126 18.46 -2.93 -7.81
CA TRP A 126 18.37 -1.46 -7.76
C TRP A 126 16.94 -0.96 -8.05
N ASP A 127 16.31 -1.54 -9.05
CA ASP A 127 14.95 -1.27 -9.52
C ASP A 127 13.88 -1.53 -8.45
N VAL A 128 14.03 -2.59 -7.66
CA VAL A 128 13.12 -2.87 -6.54
C VAL A 128 13.30 -1.85 -5.42
N PHE A 129 14.54 -1.49 -5.07
CA PHE A 129 14.80 -0.51 -4.01
C PHE A 129 14.27 0.88 -4.36
N VAL A 130 14.48 1.33 -5.60
CA VAL A 130 13.92 2.60 -6.09
C VAL A 130 12.39 2.59 -6.01
N PHE A 131 11.77 1.47 -6.40
CA PHE A 131 10.33 1.32 -6.31
C PHE A 131 9.79 1.40 -4.87
N MET A 132 10.46 0.75 -3.91
CA MET A 132 10.08 0.84 -2.50
C MET A 132 10.19 2.26 -1.95
N ALA A 133 11.25 2.98 -2.32
CA ALA A 133 11.45 4.36 -1.92
C ALA A 133 10.34 5.28 -2.47
N LEU A 134 9.96 5.11 -3.74
CA LEU A 134 8.85 5.85 -4.34
C LEU A 134 7.51 5.53 -3.68
N PHE A 135 7.26 4.26 -3.35
CA PHE A 135 6.04 3.85 -2.64
C PHE A 135 5.96 4.46 -1.23
N LEU A 136 7.09 4.48 -0.50
CA LEU A 136 7.21 5.16 0.79
C LEU A 136 6.92 6.65 0.69
N LEU A 137 7.50 7.31 -0.31
CA LEU A 137 7.26 8.73 -0.57
C LEU A 137 5.78 8.99 -0.86
N PHE A 138 5.14 8.15 -1.67
CA PHE A 138 3.71 8.23 -1.94
C PHE A 138 2.87 8.13 -0.65
N ILE A 139 3.16 7.16 0.22
CA ILE A 139 2.47 7.03 1.52
C ILE A 139 2.63 8.32 2.34
N MET A 140 3.85 8.85 2.44
CA MET A 140 4.11 10.10 3.17
C MET A 140 3.39 11.31 2.56
N MET A 141 3.27 11.37 1.24
CA MET A 141 2.50 12.40 0.54
C MET A 141 1.01 12.31 0.88
N CYS A 142 0.40 11.12 0.77
CA CYS A 142 -1.01 10.89 1.14
C CYS A 142 -1.27 11.22 2.61
N VAL A 143 -0.32 10.85 3.48
CA VAL A 143 -0.36 11.17 4.91
C VAL A 143 -0.32 12.69 5.14
N SER A 144 0.60 13.41 4.50
CA SER A 144 0.73 14.87 4.66
C SER A 144 -0.53 15.59 4.20
N TYR A 145 -1.17 15.11 3.13
CA TYR A 145 -2.46 15.61 2.67
C TYR A 145 -3.56 15.41 3.71
N LEU A 146 -3.58 14.25 4.37
CA LEU A 146 -4.51 13.94 5.45
C LEU A 146 -4.36 14.93 6.62
N VAL A 147 -3.12 15.27 6.98
CA VAL A 147 -2.80 16.23 8.05
C VAL A 147 -3.16 17.67 7.66
N MET A 148 -2.98 18.06 6.39
CA MET A 148 -3.33 19.41 5.92
C MET A 148 -4.84 19.65 5.83
N LYS A 149 -5.68 18.60 5.79
CA LYS A 149 -7.11 18.71 5.50
C LYS A 149 -7.97 19.40 6.58
N LYS A 150 -7.46 19.98 7.67
CA LYS A 150 -8.23 21.01 8.41
C LYS A 150 -7.44 21.91 9.36
N ARG A 151 -7.63 23.23 9.17
CA ARG A 151 -7.95 24.16 10.25
C ARG A 151 -9.37 24.69 10.00
N MET A 152 -10.38 24.05 10.56
CA MET A 152 -11.71 24.68 10.69
C MET A 152 -12.01 24.72 12.18
N PRO A 153 -12.22 25.90 12.78
CA PRO A 153 -12.49 26.03 14.19
C PRO A 153 -13.78 25.26 14.53
N LEU A 154 -13.68 24.36 15.52
CA LEU A 154 -14.75 23.53 16.06
C LEU A 154 -15.79 24.32 16.88
N ARG A 155 -16.02 25.59 16.51
CA ARG A 155 -17.09 26.43 17.07
C ARG A 155 -17.37 27.58 16.13
N VAL A 156 -18.37 27.41 15.26
CA VAL A 156 -19.15 28.59 14.86
C VAL A 156 -20.19 28.75 15.96
N ASN A 157 -19.98 29.78 16.76
CA ASN A 157 -20.92 30.20 17.78
C ASN A 157 -22.12 30.89 17.09
N ASN A 158 -23.32 30.50 17.52
CA ASN A 158 -24.67 31.00 17.20
C ASN A 158 -25.44 30.21 16.14
#